data_AF-A0A5C6MHD4-F1
#
_entry.id   AF-A0A5C6MHD4-F1
#
_cell.length_a   1.000
_cell.length_b   1.000
_cell.length_c   1.000
_cell.angle_alpha   90.00
_cell.angle_beta   90.00
_cell.angle_gamma   90.00
#
_symmetry.space_group_name_H-M   'P 1'
#
loop_
_entity.id
_entity.type
_entity.pdbx_description
1 polymer ?
#
loop_
_entity_poly.entity_id
_entity_poly.type
_entity_poly.pdbx_seq_one_letter_code
_entity_poly.pdbx_strand_id
1 'polypeptide(L)' 'MNKIMMSYWGNFARTGSPNGQGLVHWPKYGEKEDYLAIDANNQNVFQGLKKDKFVVLTQTPPENFKEQKDSRHTEF' A
#
# COMPACT_ATOMS: atom_id res chain seq x y z
N MET A 1 -7.40 8.60 14.69
CA MET A 1 -6.38 8.65 13.61
C MET A 1 -5.09 9.24 14.13
N ASN A 2 -3.92 8.75 13.70
CA ASN A 2 -2.63 9.36 14.01
C ASN A 2 -2.53 10.78 13.38
N LYS A 3 -2.10 11.79 14.15
CA LYS A 3 -1.94 13.19 13.69
C LYS A 3 -1.02 13.28 12.47
N ILE A 4 0.06 12.50 12.45
CA ILE A 4 1.03 12.44 11.34
C ILE A 4 0.32 12.01 10.04
N MET A 5 -0.49 10.95 10.09
CA MET A 5 -1.20 10.45 8.93
C MET A 5 -2.19 11.47 8.37
N MET A 6 -2.91 12.18 9.27
CA MET A 6 -3.85 13.22 8.86
C MET A 6 -3.14 14.41 8.21
N SER A 7 -1.95 14.80 8.70
CA SER A 7 -1.16 15.88 8.11
C SER A 7 -0.69 15.54 6.69
N TYR A 8 -0.19 14.31 6.46
CA TYR A 8 0.20 13.88 5.11
C TYR A 8 -0.98 13.91 4.12
N TRP A 9 -2.12 13.32 4.49
CA TRP A 9 -3.31 13.31 3.63
C TRP A 9 -3.89 14.71 3.40
N GLY A 10 -3.91 15.56 4.43
CA GLY A 10 -4.38 16.94 4.30
C GLY A 10 -3.52 17.77 3.34
N ASN A 11 -2.19 17.63 3.42
CA ASN A 11 -1.28 18.29 2.48
C ASN A 11 -1.45 17.77 1.06
N PHE A 12 -1.59 16.45 0.90
CA PHE A 12 -1.80 15.82 -0.40
C PHE A 12 -3.10 16.30 -1.06
N ALA A 13 -4.21 16.28 -0.32
CA ALA A 13 -5.51 16.75 -0.83
C ALA A 13 -5.49 18.23 -1.24
N ARG A 14 -4.68 19.06 -0.56
CA ARG A 14 -4.60 20.50 -0.83
C ARG A 14 -3.64 20.86 -1.97
N THR A 15 -2.53 20.13 -2.13
CA THR A 15 -1.41 20.56 -3.01
C THR A 15 -0.93 19.50 -3.99
N GLY A 16 -1.43 18.27 -3.89
CA GLY A 16 -0.89 17.11 -4.60
C GLY A 16 0.43 16.59 -4.04
N SER A 17 1.03 17.26 -3.04
CA SER A 17 2.22 16.82 -2.32
C SER A 17 1.88 16.49 -0.87
N PRO A 18 2.25 15.31 -0.35
CA PRO A 18 2.02 14.96 1.05
C PRO A 18 2.96 15.72 2.01
N ASN A 19 4.05 16.30 1.48
CA ASN A 19 5.11 16.92 2.27
C ASN A 19 4.68 18.23 2.95
N GLY A 20 5.22 18.49 4.14
CA GLY A 20 4.98 19.71 4.91
C GLY A 20 5.97 19.86 6.06
N GLN A 21 5.95 21.02 6.72
CA GLN A 21 6.86 21.31 7.83
C GLN A 21 6.65 20.32 9.00
N GLY A 22 7.75 19.81 9.56
CA GLY A 22 7.71 18.87 10.70
C GLY A 22 7.37 17.42 10.34
N LEU A 23 7.23 17.11 9.06
CA LEU A 23 7.04 15.73 8.56
C LEU A 23 8.33 15.23 7.91
N VAL A 24 8.59 13.93 8.00
CA VAL A 24 9.67 13.31 7.22
C VAL A 24 9.34 13.44 5.74
N HIS A 25 10.35 13.65 4.92
CA HIS A 25 10.14 13.75 3.49
C HIS A 25 9.57 12.43 2.94
N TRP A 26 8.38 12.51 2.33
CA TRP A 26 7.78 11.41 1.60
C TRP A 26 8.25 11.52 0.14
N PRO A 27 9.17 10.65 -0.30
CA PRO A 27 9.68 10.68 -1.67
C PRO A 27 8.58 10.28 -2.65
N LYS A 28 8.61 10.90 -3.84
CA LYS A 28 7.73 10.48 -4.92
C LYS A 28 8.11 9.06 -5.36
N TYR A 29 7.11 8.19 -5.48
CA TYR A 29 7.33 6.85 -6.01
C TYR A 29 7.89 6.93 -7.44
N GLY A 30 8.95 6.17 -7.72
CA GLY A 30 9.67 6.18 -8.99
C GLY A 30 10.45 4.88 -9.19
N GLU A 31 11.46 4.88 -10.06
CA GLU A 31 12.24 3.68 -10.42
C GLU A 31 12.90 2.99 -9.22
N LYS A 32 13.26 3.76 -8.20
CA LYS A 32 13.84 3.24 -6.96
C LYS A 32 12.81 2.63 -6.01
N GLU A 33 11.53 2.81 -6.31
CA GLU A 33 10.39 2.33 -5.53
C GLU A 33 10.49 2.74 -4.06
N ASP A 34 10.96 3.98 -3.85
CA ASP A 34 11.05 4.59 -2.53
C ASP A 34 9.64 4.74 -1.94
N TYR A 35 9.47 4.34 -0.69
CA TYR A 35 8.21 4.46 0.03
C TYR A 35 8.44 4.91 1.47
N LEU A 36 7.46 5.61 2.03
CA LEU A 36 7.47 6.00 3.43
C LEU A 36 6.72 4.94 4.24
N ALA A 37 7.43 4.28 5.16
CA ALA A 37 6.80 3.49 6.22
C ALA A 37 6.38 4.43 7.34
N ILE A 38 5.08 4.45 7.62
CA ILE A 38 4.48 5.21 8.71
C ILE A 38 4.05 4.18 9.76
N ASP A 39 4.71 4.19 10.91
CA ASP A 39 4.28 3.44 12.08
C ASP A 39 3.67 4.39 13.13
N ALA A 40 3.27 3.87 14.30
CA ALA A 40 2.64 4.69 15.33
C ALA A 40 3.55 5.85 15.81
N ASN A 41 4.87 5.67 15.78
CA ASN A 41 5.87 6.55 16.39
C ASN A 41 6.98 6.99 15.42
N ASN A 42 7.21 6.29 14.31
CA ASN A 42 8.31 6.53 13.39
C ASN A 42 7.83 6.72 11.95
N GLN A 43 8.65 7.45 11.19
CA GLN A 43 8.48 7.74 9.78
C GLN A 43 9.82 7.46 9.12
N ASN A 44 9.93 6.36 8.36
CA ASN A 44 11.19 5.92 7.75
C ASN A 44 11.00 5.68 6.26
N VAL A 45 11.98 6.09 5.46
CA VAL A 45 11.98 5.85 4.02
C VAL A 45 12.71 4.54 3.74
N PHE A 46 12.08 3.67 2.95
CA PHE A 46 12.63 2.39 2.53
C PHE A 46 12.47 2.21 1.02
N GLN A 47 13.11 1.18 0.48
CA GLN A 47 13.08 0.83 -0.94
C GLN A 47 12.51 -0.56 -1.15
N GLY A 48 11.75 -0.73 -2.23
CA GLY A 48 11.31 -2.04 -2.71
C GLY A 48 10.30 -2.73 -1.81
N LEU A 49 9.15 -2.09 -1.60
CA LEU A 49 8.06 -2.64 -0.80
C LEU A 49 7.57 -3.97 -1.38
N LYS A 50 7.72 -5.06 -0.61
CA LYS A 50 7.07 -6.38 -0.86
C LYS A 50 7.37 -7.00 -2.24
N LYS A 51 8.54 -6.74 -2.82
CA LYS A 51 8.97 -7.23 -4.15
C LYS A 51 8.66 -8.71 -4.39
N ASP A 52 9.03 -9.60 -3.46
CA ASP A 52 8.81 -11.05 -3.62
C ASP A 52 7.33 -11.44 -3.71
N LYS A 53 6.45 -10.76 -2.95
CA LYS A 53 5.01 -11.06 -2.98
C LYS A 53 4.35 -10.53 -4.25
N PHE A 54 4.85 -9.43 -4.80
CA PHE A 54 4.33 -8.86 -6.04
C PHE A 54 4.57 -9.79 -7.22
N VAL A 55 5.76 -10.41 -7.32
CA VAL A 55 6.09 -11.43 -8.34
C VAL A 55 5.10 -12.59 -8.29
N VAL A 56 4.81 -13.12 -7.10
CA VAL A 56 3.87 -14.24 -6.94
C VAL A 56 2.46 -13.87 -7.43
N LEU A 57 1.95 -12.67 -7.11
CA LEU A 57 0.60 -12.27 -7.48
C LEU A 57 0.44 -11.83 -8.95
N THR A 58 1.52 -11.37 -9.58
CA THR A 58 1.46 -10.80 -10.94
C THR A 58 2.00 -11.72 -12.02
N GLN A 59 2.97 -12.58 -11.67
CA GLN A 59 3.67 -13.44 -12.63
C GLN A 59 3.36 -14.93 -12.44
N THR A 60 2.88 -15.35 -11.27
CA THR A 60 2.42 -16.72 -11.04
C THR A 60 0.89 -16.74 -11.12
N PRO A 61 0.29 -17.31 -12.19
CA PRO A 61 -1.15 -17.53 -12.22
C PRO A 61 -1.54 -18.38 -11.00
N PRO A 62 -2.60 -18.03 -10.24
CA PRO A 62 -3.06 -18.92 -9.19
C PRO A 62 -3.54 -20.20 -9.86
N GLU A 63 -2.82 -21.30 -9.62
CA GLU A 63 -3.09 -22.61 -10.23
C GLU A 63 -4.45 -23.20 -9.81
N ASN A 64 -5.22 -22.49 -8.99
CA ASN A 64 -6.41 -22.97 -8.28
C ASN A 64 -7.72 -22.23 -8.60
N PHE A 65 -7.84 -21.52 -9.73
CA PHE A 65 -9.13 -20.94 -10.16
C PHE A 65 -10.10 -21.94 -10.83
N LYS A 66 -9.88 -23.26 -10.70
CA LYS A 66 -10.87 -24.24 -11.18
C LYS A 66 -12.07 -24.29 -10.21
N GLU A 67 -13.10 -23.53 -10.60
CA GLU A 67 -14.51 -23.63 -10.25
C GLU A 67 -14.88 -24.45 -8.99
N GLN A 68 -15.15 -23.74 -7.90
CA GLN A 68 -16.19 -24.16 -6.95
C GLN A 68 -17.52 -23.53 -7.37
N LYS A 69 -17.93 -23.83 -8.62
CA LYS A 69 -19.27 -23.55 -9.11
C LYS A 69 -20.07 -24.84 -8.90
N ASP A 70 -21.13 -24.72 -8.12
CA ASP A 70 -22.18 -25.72 -7.93
C ASP A 70 -21.87 -26.90 -6.99
N SER A 71 -22.11 -26.70 -5.69
CA SER A 71 -22.67 -27.77 -4.86
C SER A 71 -23.32 -27.21 -3.60
N ARG A 72 -24.66 -27.09 -3.71
CA ARG A 72 -25.65 -27.25 -2.63
C ARG A 72 -25.88 -26.07 -1.68
N HIS A 73 -26.92 -25.29 -2.01
CA HIS A 73 -28.00 -25.08 -1.04
C HIS A 73 -29.34 -24.99 -1.77
N THR A 74 -29.86 -26.15 -2.17
CA THR A 74 -31.30 -26.38 -2.11
C THR A 74 -31.55 -26.79 -0.66
N GLU A 75 -32.36 -26.05 0.09
CA GLU A 75 -33.41 -26.58 0.96
C GLU A 75 -34.10 -25.46 1.79
N PHE A 76 -35.41 -25.37 1.53
CA PHE A 76 -36.53 -24.75 2.27
C PHE A 76 -36.63 -23.23 2.38
#